data_AF-A0A800CIU9-F1
#
_entry.id   AF-A0A800CIU9-F1
#
_cell.length_a   1.000
_cell.length_b   1.000
_cell.length_c   1.000
_cell.angle_alpha   90.00
_cell.angle_beta   90.00
_cell.angle_gamma   90.00
#
_symmetry.space_group_name_H-M   'P 1'
#
loop_
_entity.id
_entity.type
_entity.pdbx_description
1 polymer ?
#
loop_
_entity_poly.entity_id
_entity_poly.type
_entity_poly.pdbx_seq_one_letter_code
_entity_poly.pdbx_strand_id
1 'polypeptide(L)'
;PGKCTGCGICVGACHDDAIELDRLYSAVVRQDLQRTSAQGRAAGQPPITVYMCDRHDVLGTVPPVDKSEPVGGSIPLMQAKLPPRVNVGVWRDSAGEAHPVITAVTPCTGMLHPNWVAQVIESGSAGAIVVSCPGDDCSHREGPHWIADRLKRRRTFRKGNTHFLELAPGSRKEVTALWEQMVRDEAAARLAVTAVGSAAGKQAPLPPAKRARYLLAGFIVLLLIFLATAFITQTAVNQLPAQGQLRIVINHAGELVNSLDNLDPEVAAKLPENVDPSLVLGGERFPVRLRVTVDGELALEDSFAPGGLRREGVIFGNEEIWLTPGAHNVAIQMMDDGKTWRPVFSGEVTVPDGRVSSLIYDEVQGMFVEKSN
;
A
#
# COMPACT_ATOMS: atom_id res chain seq x y z
N PRO A 1 15.10 7.71 5.83
CA PRO A 1 16.31 7.94 4.99
C PRO A 1 16.91 6.67 4.35
N GLY A 2 17.00 5.54 5.06
CA GLY A 2 17.76 4.35 4.61
C GLY A 2 17.28 3.59 3.36
N LYS A 3 16.09 3.93 2.82
CA LYS A 3 15.57 3.34 1.56
C LYS A 3 15.55 4.34 0.39
N CYS A 4 16.03 5.57 0.59
CA CYS A 4 16.07 6.57 -0.47
C CYS A 4 17.12 6.20 -1.51
N THR A 5 16.74 6.14 -2.78
CA THR A 5 17.66 5.88 -3.90
C THR A 5 18.11 7.15 -4.61
N GLY A 6 17.63 8.34 -4.20
CA GLY A 6 17.95 9.62 -4.86
C GLY A 6 17.16 9.86 -6.16
N CYS A 7 16.07 9.12 -6.37
CA CYS A 7 15.30 9.17 -7.62
C CYS A 7 14.53 10.48 -7.87
N GLY A 8 14.36 11.33 -6.86
CA GLY A 8 13.65 12.61 -7.00
C GLY A 8 12.12 12.52 -7.05
N ILE A 9 11.52 11.33 -6.88
CA ILE A 9 10.06 11.15 -6.87
C ILE A 9 9.36 12.08 -5.88
N CYS A 10 9.96 12.29 -4.70
CA CYS A 10 9.44 13.22 -3.69
C CYS A 10 9.45 14.68 -4.17
N VAL A 11 10.51 15.12 -4.85
CA VAL A 11 10.61 16.47 -5.45
C VAL A 11 9.52 16.64 -6.50
N GLY A 12 9.38 15.68 -7.42
CA GLY A 12 8.35 15.74 -8.46
C GLY A 12 6.91 15.66 -7.93
N ALA A 13 6.68 15.07 -6.76
CA ALA A 13 5.35 14.96 -6.16
C ALA A 13 5.00 16.15 -5.24
N CYS A 14 5.99 16.95 -4.84
CA CYS A 14 5.76 18.12 -3.99
C CYS A 14 5.15 19.26 -4.80
N HIS A 15 4.00 19.80 -4.36
CA HIS A 15 3.33 20.89 -5.08
C HIS A 15 3.96 22.26 -4.80
N ASP A 16 4.44 22.47 -3.58
CA ASP A 16 4.92 23.76 -3.08
C ASP A 16 6.43 23.97 -3.31
N ASP A 17 7.07 23.11 -4.11
CA ASP A 17 8.52 23.09 -4.34
C ASP A 17 9.33 23.08 -3.02
N ALA A 18 8.74 22.52 -1.94
CA ALA A 18 9.30 22.54 -0.58
C ALA A 18 10.44 21.53 -0.36
N ILE A 19 10.63 20.60 -1.30
CA ILE A 19 11.67 19.57 -1.25
C ILE A 19 12.48 19.68 -2.53
N GLU A 20 13.79 19.73 -2.40
CA GLU A 20 14.72 19.73 -3.52
C GLU A 20 15.83 18.70 -3.27
N LEU A 21 16.42 18.16 -4.35
CA LEU A 21 17.61 17.31 -4.24
C LEU A 21 18.86 18.16 -4.38
N ASP A 22 19.93 17.79 -3.66
CA ASP A 22 21.25 18.35 -3.95
C ASP A 22 21.54 18.16 -5.44
N ARG A 23 21.96 19.24 -6.12
CA ARG A 23 22.29 19.25 -7.56
C ARG A 23 21.11 19.12 -8.51
N LEU A 24 19.91 19.38 -8.02
CA LEU A 24 18.71 19.59 -8.82
C LEU A 24 18.09 20.90 -8.36
N TYR A 25 17.72 21.75 -9.32
CA TYR A 25 16.99 22.98 -9.04
C TYR A 25 15.74 22.94 -9.89
N SER A 26 14.75 22.17 -9.44
CA SER A 26 13.58 21.80 -10.23
C SER A 26 12.80 23.01 -10.76
N ALA A 27 12.64 24.07 -9.94
CA ALA A 27 12.01 25.32 -10.36
C ALA A 27 12.74 26.00 -11.53
N VAL A 28 14.08 26.03 -11.49
CA VAL A 28 14.89 26.62 -12.57
C VAL A 28 14.77 25.79 -13.85
N VAL A 29 14.86 24.46 -13.74
CA VAL A 29 14.69 23.54 -14.88
C VAL A 29 13.34 23.78 -15.54
N ARG A 30 12.26 23.88 -14.76
CA ARG A 30 10.91 24.16 -15.28
C ARG A 30 10.83 25.52 -15.97
N GLN A 31 11.38 26.56 -15.36
CA GLN A 31 11.39 27.90 -15.92
C GLN A 31 12.17 27.96 -17.25
N ASP A 32 13.32 27.29 -17.33
CA ASP A 32 14.12 27.22 -18.55
C ASP A 32 13.40 26.49 -19.68
N LEU A 33 12.71 25.38 -19.37
CA LEU A 33 11.90 24.64 -20.34
C LEU A 33 10.76 25.51 -20.89
N GLN A 34 9.99 26.15 -20.02
CA GLN A 34 8.86 27.00 -20.44
C GLN A 34 9.33 28.18 -21.29
N ARG A 35 10.37 28.89 -20.84
CA ARG A 35 10.92 30.05 -21.54
C ARG A 35 11.48 29.71 -22.91
N THR A 36 12.30 28.67 -23.00
CA THR A 36 12.90 28.23 -24.27
C THR A 36 11.81 27.76 -25.24
N SER A 37 10.84 27.01 -24.73
CA SER A 37 9.70 26.57 -25.53
C SER A 37 8.88 27.74 -26.08
N ALA A 38 8.65 28.78 -25.28
CA ALA A 38 7.95 29.98 -25.71
C ALA A 38 8.75 30.78 -26.75
N GLN A 39 10.07 30.87 -26.59
CA GLN A 39 10.96 31.52 -27.55
C GLN A 39 10.95 30.83 -28.92
N GLY A 40 11.05 29.51 -28.96
CA GLY A 40 10.98 28.77 -30.23
C GLY A 40 9.63 28.92 -30.93
N ARG A 41 8.53 28.84 -30.18
CA ARG A 41 7.20 29.12 -30.74
C ARG A 41 7.08 30.55 -31.29
N ALA A 42 7.60 31.55 -30.58
CA ALA A 42 7.58 32.94 -31.05
C ALA A 42 8.43 33.15 -32.31
N ALA A 43 9.51 32.37 -32.47
CA ALA A 43 10.35 32.34 -33.67
C ALA A 43 9.74 31.53 -34.84
N GLY A 44 8.52 30.99 -34.68
CA GLY A 44 7.87 30.14 -35.70
C GLY A 44 8.47 28.73 -35.81
N GLN A 45 9.36 28.36 -34.88
CA GLN A 45 10.07 27.08 -34.86
C GLN A 45 9.81 26.39 -33.51
N PRO A 46 8.62 25.78 -33.33
CA PRO A 46 8.26 25.17 -32.06
C PRO A 46 9.12 23.91 -31.78
N PRO A 47 9.87 23.86 -30.66
CA PRO A 47 10.76 22.75 -30.37
C PRO A 47 10.02 21.49 -29.95
N ILE A 48 10.64 20.32 -30.18
CA ILE A 48 10.26 19.07 -29.51
C ILE A 48 11.08 18.92 -28.23
N THR A 49 10.42 18.70 -27.09
CA THR A 49 11.10 18.51 -25.80
C THR A 49 11.30 17.02 -25.49
N VAL A 50 12.53 16.60 -25.24
CA VAL A 50 12.88 15.21 -24.90
C VAL A 50 13.35 15.12 -23.45
N TYR A 51 12.58 14.42 -22.61
CA TYR A 51 12.90 14.15 -21.21
C TYR A 51 13.62 12.81 -21.07
N MET A 52 14.68 12.77 -20.27
CA MET A 52 15.42 11.55 -19.96
C MET A 52 16.02 11.59 -18.55
N CYS A 53 16.56 10.46 -18.09
CA CYS A 53 17.32 10.40 -16.85
C CYS A 53 18.83 10.52 -17.06
N ASP A 54 19.58 10.81 -16.00
CA ASP A 54 21.05 10.88 -16.01
C ASP A 54 21.69 9.64 -16.63
N ARG A 55 21.14 8.45 -16.38
CA ARG A 55 21.65 7.20 -16.96
C ARG A 55 21.48 7.16 -18.49
N HIS A 56 20.36 7.65 -19.02
CA HIS A 56 20.12 7.72 -20.46
C HIS A 56 20.99 8.78 -21.14
N ASP A 57 21.19 9.91 -20.48
CA ASP A 57 22.07 10.99 -20.94
C ASP A 57 23.53 10.53 -21.03
N VAL A 58 24.07 9.97 -19.94
CA VAL A 58 25.45 9.47 -19.85
C VAL A 58 25.73 8.35 -20.86
N LEU A 59 24.75 7.47 -21.10
CA LEU A 59 24.89 6.35 -22.04
C LEU A 59 24.53 6.73 -23.49
N GLY A 60 24.18 8.00 -23.75
CA GLY A 60 23.99 8.51 -25.10
C GLY A 60 22.74 7.97 -25.81
N THR A 61 21.68 7.64 -25.06
CA THR A 61 20.37 7.27 -25.63
C THR A 61 19.83 8.36 -26.54
N VAL A 62 20.04 9.62 -26.17
CA VAL A 62 19.58 10.76 -26.96
C VAL A 62 20.75 11.33 -27.77
N PRO A 63 20.55 11.71 -29.06
CA PRO A 63 21.61 12.34 -29.84
C PRO A 63 22.13 13.63 -29.18
N PRO A 64 23.44 13.93 -29.30
CA PRO A 64 23.96 15.19 -28.82
C PRO A 64 23.25 16.36 -29.51
N VAL A 65 22.92 17.38 -28.74
CA VAL A 65 22.26 18.60 -29.24
C VAL A 65 23.32 19.50 -29.90
N ASP A 66 23.10 19.86 -31.16
CA ASP A 66 23.96 20.83 -31.85
C ASP A 66 23.61 22.25 -31.38
N LYS A 67 24.58 22.92 -30.75
CA LYS A 67 24.42 24.25 -30.15
C LYS A 67 24.83 25.39 -31.10
N SER A 68 25.20 25.09 -32.35
CA SER A 68 25.65 26.09 -33.32
C SER A 68 24.53 27.05 -33.77
N GLU A 69 23.26 26.63 -33.68
CA GLU A 69 22.08 27.41 -34.07
C GLU A 69 21.03 27.42 -32.93
N PRO A 70 21.26 28.18 -31.84
CA PRO A 70 20.38 28.13 -30.68
C PRO A 70 19.05 28.86 -30.94
N VAL A 71 17.95 28.12 -30.86
CA VAL A 71 16.60 28.69 -30.74
C VAL A 71 16.34 29.03 -29.27
N GLY A 72 16.70 30.25 -28.88
CA GLY A 72 16.54 30.73 -27.51
C GLY A 72 17.76 30.49 -26.62
N GLY A 73 18.01 31.42 -25.69
CA GLY A 73 19.16 31.38 -24.78
C GLY A 73 18.81 30.74 -23.45
N SER A 74 19.54 29.70 -23.04
CA SER A 74 19.50 29.21 -21.65
C SER A 74 19.99 30.29 -20.69
N ILE A 75 19.43 30.38 -19.47
CA ILE A 75 20.00 31.25 -18.44
C ILE A 75 21.33 30.62 -18.08
N PRO A 76 22.48 31.32 -18.22
CA PRO A 76 23.69 30.87 -17.58
C PRO A 76 23.46 30.98 -16.08
N LEU A 77 23.03 29.88 -15.45
CA LEU A 77 23.11 29.74 -14.00
C LEU A 77 24.55 30.07 -13.64
N MET A 78 24.75 31.06 -12.76
CA MET A 78 26.05 31.26 -12.11
C MET A 78 26.50 29.89 -11.60
N GLN A 79 27.60 29.44 -12.18
CA GLN A 79 28.00 28.04 -12.28
C GLN A 79 27.88 27.30 -10.93
N ALA A 80 26.82 26.51 -10.77
CA ALA A 80 27.04 25.23 -10.12
C ALA A 80 28.04 24.47 -10.99
N LYS A 81 29.00 23.76 -10.38
CA LYS A 81 30.03 22.92 -11.05
C LYS A 81 29.45 21.72 -11.86
N LEU A 82 28.22 21.83 -12.34
CA LEU A 82 27.41 20.73 -12.84
C LEU A 82 26.90 21.04 -14.25
N PRO A 83 26.77 20.00 -15.09
CA PRO A 83 26.27 20.17 -16.44
C PRO A 83 24.83 20.70 -16.44
N PRO A 84 24.45 21.51 -17.43
CA PRO A 84 23.09 22.03 -17.55
C PRO A 84 22.11 20.87 -17.77
N ARG A 85 21.07 20.81 -16.94
CA ARG A 85 19.99 19.81 -17.02
C ARG A 85 19.08 20.06 -18.24
N VAL A 86 19.08 21.28 -18.79
CA VAL A 86 18.35 21.64 -20.00
C VAL A 86 19.36 22.03 -21.08
N ASN A 87 19.32 21.36 -22.21
CA ASN A 87 20.10 21.72 -23.39
C ASN A 87 19.16 22.08 -24.53
N VAL A 88 19.56 23.07 -25.32
CA VAL A 88 18.78 23.66 -26.40
C VAL A 88 19.66 23.71 -27.63
N GLY A 89 19.09 23.41 -28.78
CA GLY A 89 19.77 23.47 -30.06
C GLY A 89 18.95 22.79 -31.14
N VAL A 90 19.61 22.15 -32.09
CA VAL A 90 18.96 21.51 -33.23
C VAL A 90 19.38 20.05 -33.39
N TRP A 91 18.48 19.25 -33.93
CA TRP A 91 18.79 17.96 -34.54
C TRP A 91 18.46 18.04 -36.03
N ARG A 92 19.19 17.26 -36.83
CA ARG A 92 18.97 17.20 -38.28
C ARG A 92 18.17 15.95 -38.62
N ASP A 93 17.16 16.12 -39.46
CA ASP A 93 16.39 15.00 -39.98
C ASP A 93 17.18 14.23 -41.06
N SER A 94 16.54 13.20 -41.63
CA SER A 94 17.11 12.41 -42.72
C SER A 94 17.39 13.21 -43.99
N ALA A 95 16.78 14.38 -44.17
CA ALA A 95 17.01 15.30 -45.29
C ALA A 95 18.11 16.33 -44.97
N GLY A 96 18.61 16.38 -43.73
CA GLY A 96 19.64 17.31 -43.26
C GLY A 96 19.09 18.64 -42.75
N GLU A 97 17.76 18.80 -42.73
CA GLU A 97 17.09 20.01 -42.26
C GLU A 97 17.16 20.09 -40.73
N ALA A 98 17.48 21.26 -40.20
CA ALA A 98 17.67 21.48 -38.77
C ALA A 98 16.35 21.82 -38.10
N HIS A 99 15.97 21.02 -37.10
CA HIS A 99 14.74 21.20 -36.34
C HIS A 99 15.05 21.43 -34.86
N PRO A 100 14.38 22.39 -34.21
CA PRO A 100 14.66 22.76 -32.83
C PRO A 100 14.30 21.64 -31.84
N VAL A 101 15.21 21.40 -30.90
CA VAL A 101 15.05 20.39 -29.85
C VAL A 101 15.47 20.94 -28.50
N ILE A 102 14.74 20.53 -27.46
CA ILE A 102 15.09 20.79 -26.07
C ILE A 102 15.27 19.43 -25.40
N THR A 103 16.42 19.18 -24.77
CA THR A 103 16.61 17.97 -23.96
C THR A 103 16.64 18.31 -22.48
N ALA A 104 15.84 17.61 -21.68
CA ALA A 104 15.72 17.80 -20.24
C ALA A 104 16.16 16.54 -19.49
N VAL A 105 17.23 16.64 -18.71
CA VAL A 105 17.82 15.56 -17.94
C VAL A 105 17.38 15.67 -16.48
N THR A 106 16.89 14.57 -15.93
CA THR A 106 16.48 14.44 -14.51
C THR A 106 17.27 13.33 -13.84
N PRO A 107 17.37 13.26 -12.50
CA PRO A 107 18.02 12.13 -11.83
C PRO A 107 17.40 10.78 -12.21
N CYS A 108 16.07 10.74 -12.31
CA CYS A 108 15.30 9.61 -12.78
C CYS A 108 14.05 10.12 -13.50
N THR A 109 13.67 9.50 -14.62
CA THR A 109 12.40 9.81 -15.31
C THR A 109 11.19 9.58 -14.40
N GLY A 110 11.33 8.70 -13.40
CA GLY A 110 10.34 8.52 -12.34
C GLY A 110 10.05 9.75 -11.49
N MET A 111 10.95 10.75 -11.46
CA MET A 111 10.67 12.05 -10.85
C MET A 111 9.69 12.87 -11.68
N LEU A 112 9.67 12.71 -13.00
CA LEU A 112 8.96 13.61 -13.90
C LEU A 112 7.47 13.67 -13.53
N HIS A 113 7.03 14.86 -13.13
CA HIS A 113 5.63 15.11 -12.86
C HIS A 113 4.91 15.41 -14.18
N PRO A 114 3.70 14.87 -14.43
CA PRO A 114 2.96 15.11 -15.67
C PRO A 114 2.75 16.60 -16.01
N ASN A 115 2.65 17.47 -14.99
CA ASN A 115 2.52 18.91 -15.20
C ASN A 115 3.70 19.53 -15.95
N TRP A 116 4.91 18.99 -15.83
CA TRP A 116 6.08 19.55 -16.52
C TRP A 116 5.93 19.38 -18.04
N VAL A 117 5.48 18.21 -18.46
CA VAL A 117 5.19 17.91 -19.87
C VAL A 117 4.03 18.75 -20.38
N ALA A 118 2.95 18.88 -19.60
CA ALA A 118 1.82 19.72 -19.98
C ALA A 118 2.24 21.20 -20.12
N GLN A 119 3.00 21.72 -19.15
CA GLN A 119 3.46 23.11 -19.13
C GLN A 119 4.38 23.44 -20.31
N VAL A 120 5.28 22.52 -20.72
CA VAL A 120 6.17 22.78 -21.86
C VAL A 120 5.41 22.81 -23.19
N ILE A 121 4.39 21.94 -23.34
CA ILE A 121 3.50 21.95 -24.50
C ILE A 121 2.67 23.24 -24.53
N GLU A 122 2.07 23.63 -23.39
CA GLU A 122 1.31 24.87 -23.27
C GLU A 122 2.17 26.11 -23.55
N SER A 123 3.44 26.08 -23.14
CA SER A 123 4.41 27.15 -23.39
C SER A 123 4.84 27.23 -24.86
N GLY A 124 4.66 26.17 -25.65
CA GLY A 124 4.80 26.24 -27.11
C GLY A 124 5.59 25.12 -27.78
N SER A 125 5.89 24.03 -27.08
CA SER A 125 6.58 22.89 -27.70
C SER A 125 5.65 22.20 -28.68
N ALA A 126 6.18 21.80 -29.83
CA ALA A 126 5.44 21.02 -30.83
C ALA A 126 5.02 19.64 -30.30
N GLY A 127 5.78 19.12 -29.33
CA GLY A 127 5.48 17.88 -28.62
C GLY A 127 6.52 17.55 -27.58
N ALA A 128 6.33 16.42 -26.91
CA ALA A 128 7.25 15.92 -25.90
C ALA A 128 7.49 14.42 -26.05
N ILE A 129 8.74 13.98 -25.84
CA ILE A 129 9.13 12.57 -25.78
C ILE A 129 9.67 12.31 -24.37
N VAL A 130 9.12 11.32 -23.68
CA VAL A 130 9.59 10.90 -22.34
C VAL A 130 10.27 9.55 -22.47
N VAL A 131 11.58 9.52 -22.21
CA VAL A 131 12.40 8.31 -22.27
C VAL A 131 12.61 7.75 -20.86
N SER A 132 12.25 6.48 -20.67
CA SER A 132 12.41 5.75 -19.42
C SER A 132 13.19 4.46 -19.62
N CYS A 133 13.90 4.04 -18.57
CA CYS A 133 14.49 2.70 -18.53
C CYS A 133 13.37 1.65 -18.51
N PRO A 134 13.64 0.39 -18.92
CA PRO A 134 12.74 -0.73 -18.68
C PRO A 134 12.58 -0.97 -17.17
N GLY A 135 11.43 -1.52 -16.76
CA GLY A 135 11.07 -1.69 -15.35
C GLY A 135 12.19 -2.30 -14.49
N ASP A 136 12.78 -3.41 -14.93
CA ASP A 136 13.77 -4.15 -14.16
C ASP A 136 15.21 -3.60 -14.27
N ASP A 137 15.46 -2.65 -15.18
CA ASP A 137 16.79 -2.06 -15.43
C ASP A 137 16.87 -0.61 -14.93
N CYS A 138 15.97 -0.17 -14.03
CA CYS A 138 16.10 1.15 -13.43
C CYS A 138 17.11 1.15 -12.28
N SER A 139 18.13 2.02 -12.33
CA SER A 139 19.09 2.23 -11.22
C SER A 139 18.42 2.71 -9.93
N HIS A 140 17.26 3.34 -10.06
CA HIS A 140 16.45 3.86 -8.97
C HIS A 140 15.26 2.95 -8.60
N ARG A 141 15.26 1.71 -9.11
CA ARG A 141 14.30 0.61 -8.89
C ARG A 141 12.92 0.86 -9.50
N GLU A 142 12.16 1.81 -8.96
CA GLU A 142 10.72 1.92 -9.29
C GLU A 142 10.40 3.08 -10.26
N GLY A 143 11.43 3.81 -10.74
CA GLY A 143 11.22 4.98 -11.58
C GLY A 143 10.26 4.77 -12.76
N PRO A 144 10.47 3.72 -13.60
CA PRO A 144 9.60 3.40 -14.72
C PRO A 144 8.16 3.08 -14.29
N HIS A 145 7.99 2.35 -13.18
CA HIS A 145 6.68 2.04 -12.63
C HIS A 145 5.90 3.33 -12.30
N TRP A 146 6.53 4.27 -11.60
CA TRP A 146 5.90 5.52 -11.19
C TRP A 146 5.54 6.43 -12.38
N ILE A 147 6.43 6.60 -13.36
CA ILE A 147 6.14 7.45 -14.52
C ILE A 147 5.07 6.82 -15.43
N ALA A 148 5.14 5.50 -15.66
CA ALA A 148 4.14 4.79 -16.44
C ALA A 148 2.75 4.92 -15.80
N ASP A 149 2.66 4.79 -14.47
CA ASP A 149 1.41 4.96 -13.74
C ASP A 149 0.86 6.39 -13.81
N ARG A 150 1.74 7.40 -13.68
CA ARG A 150 1.34 8.81 -13.79
C ARG A 150 0.80 9.16 -15.17
N LEU A 151 1.43 8.64 -16.23
CA LEU A 151 0.98 8.82 -17.62
C LEU A 151 -0.29 8.00 -17.94
N LYS A 152 -0.46 6.82 -17.30
CA LYS A 152 -1.66 5.98 -17.43
C LYS A 152 -2.89 6.57 -16.73
N ARG A 153 -2.75 7.11 -15.51
CA ARG A 153 -3.89 7.46 -14.63
C ARG A 153 -4.57 8.81 -14.92
N ARG A 154 -3.95 9.75 -15.65
CA ARG A 154 -4.51 11.10 -15.82
C ARG A 154 -4.71 11.45 -17.30
N ARG A 155 -5.91 11.22 -17.83
CA ARG A 155 -6.31 11.69 -19.19
C ARG A 155 -6.19 13.21 -19.34
N THR A 156 -6.32 13.98 -18.26
CA THR A 156 -6.20 15.45 -18.22
C THR A 156 -4.78 15.98 -18.44
N PHE A 157 -3.75 15.15 -18.25
CA PHE A 157 -2.35 15.50 -18.56
C PHE A 157 -1.91 14.98 -19.94
N ARG A 158 -2.82 14.37 -20.70
CA ARG A 158 -2.63 13.94 -22.10
C ARG A 158 -3.13 15.03 -23.07
N LYS A 159 -2.69 16.26 -22.90
CA LYS A 159 -2.93 17.30 -23.90
C LYS A 159 -1.74 17.34 -24.85
N GLY A 160 -2.02 17.35 -26.16
CA GLY A 160 -1.01 17.52 -27.19
C GLY A 160 -0.18 16.27 -27.51
N ASN A 161 0.91 16.50 -28.24
CA ASN A 161 1.75 15.50 -28.90
C ASN A 161 2.81 14.93 -27.93
N THR A 162 2.37 14.18 -26.89
CA THR A 162 3.27 13.55 -25.90
C THR A 162 3.43 12.06 -26.17
N HIS A 163 4.68 11.59 -26.19
CA HIS A 163 5.06 10.20 -26.38
C HIS A 163 5.89 9.68 -25.22
N PHE A 164 5.82 8.38 -24.97
CA PHE A 164 6.55 7.70 -23.91
C PHE A 164 7.24 6.47 -24.48
N LEU A 165 8.55 6.36 -24.25
CA LEU A 165 9.38 5.26 -24.73
C LEU A 165 10.09 4.59 -23.55
N GLU A 166 9.90 3.28 -23.41
CA GLU A 166 10.71 2.44 -22.53
C GLU A 166 11.82 1.79 -23.35
N LEU A 167 13.06 2.15 -23.08
CA LEU A 167 14.23 1.76 -23.87
C LEU A 167 15.39 1.38 -22.97
N ALA A 168 16.19 0.40 -23.37
CA ALA A 168 17.47 0.14 -22.71
C ALA A 168 18.38 1.38 -22.80
N PRO A 169 19.11 1.75 -21.73
CA PRO A 169 20.06 2.85 -21.80
C PRO A 169 21.14 2.62 -22.88
N GLY A 170 21.41 3.64 -23.70
CA GLY A 170 22.22 3.56 -24.92
C GLY A 170 21.45 3.28 -26.21
N SER A 171 20.20 2.80 -26.16
CA SER A 171 19.39 2.60 -27.36
C SER A 171 18.89 3.93 -27.92
N ARG A 172 19.41 4.35 -29.09
CA ARG A 172 19.13 5.67 -29.70
C ARG A 172 18.12 5.64 -30.84
N LYS A 173 18.06 4.54 -31.60
CA LYS A 173 17.36 4.48 -32.89
C LYS A 173 15.87 4.82 -32.75
N GLU A 174 15.25 4.33 -31.69
CA GLU A 174 13.82 4.49 -31.42
C GLU A 174 13.47 5.95 -31.10
N VAL A 175 14.33 6.66 -30.35
CA VAL A 175 14.14 8.09 -30.05
C VAL A 175 14.26 8.92 -31.32
N THR A 176 15.31 8.69 -32.13
CA THR A 176 15.51 9.41 -33.38
C THR A 176 14.39 9.15 -34.38
N ALA A 177 13.97 7.89 -34.54
CA ALA A 177 12.88 7.54 -35.45
C ALA A 177 11.56 8.20 -35.06
N LEU A 178 11.23 8.20 -33.75
CA LEU A 178 10.03 8.88 -33.25
C LEU A 178 10.11 10.40 -33.43
N TRP A 179 11.27 11.00 -33.12
CA TRP A 179 11.47 12.43 -33.31
C TRP A 179 11.32 12.84 -34.78
N GLU A 180 11.94 12.12 -35.71
CA GLU A 180 11.80 12.41 -37.14
C GLU A 180 10.35 12.24 -37.62
N GLN A 181 9.61 11.27 -37.07
CA GLN A 181 8.19 11.12 -37.36
C GLN A 181 7.41 12.36 -36.89
N MET A 182 7.66 12.84 -35.67
CA MET A 182 6.99 14.04 -35.13
C MET A 182 7.30 15.30 -35.93
N VAL A 183 8.51 15.41 -36.48
CA VAL A 183 8.93 16.52 -37.34
C VAL A 183 8.24 16.46 -38.71
N ARG A 184 8.22 15.29 -39.36
CA ARG A 184 7.62 15.12 -40.70
C ARG A 184 6.10 15.30 -40.70
N ASP A 185 5.44 14.92 -39.62
CA ASP A 185 3.98 14.97 -39.47
C ASP A 185 3.47 16.36 -39.01
N GLU A 186 3.91 17.48 -39.63
CA GLU A 186 3.43 18.85 -39.28
C GLU A 186 1.88 18.97 -39.25
N ALA A 187 1.16 18.10 -39.97
CA ALA A 187 -0.30 18.02 -40.00
C ALA A 187 -0.93 16.95 -39.08
N ALA A 188 -0.16 15.99 -38.54
CA ALA A 188 -0.69 14.88 -37.74
C ALA A 188 -0.68 15.17 -36.22
N ALA A 189 -1.05 16.39 -35.84
CA ALA A 189 -1.31 16.84 -34.46
C ALA A 189 -2.43 16.06 -33.71
N ARG A 190 -2.82 14.87 -34.19
CA ARG A 190 -3.83 13.98 -33.61
C ARG A 190 -3.51 12.49 -33.77
N LEU A 191 -2.25 12.08 -33.87
CA LEU A 191 -1.94 10.66 -33.70
C LEU A 191 -2.19 10.27 -32.24
N ALA A 192 -3.19 9.42 -32.03
CA ALA A 192 -3.48 8.82 -30.74
C ALA A 192 -2.23 8.03 -30.28
N VAL A 193 -1.79 8.37 -29.07
CA VAL A 193 -0.71 7.73 -28.29
C VAL A 193 -0.59 6.25 -28.64
N THR A 194 0.41 5.92 -29.46
CA THR A 194 0.83 4.54 -29.66
C THR A 194 1.68 4.19 -28.46
N ALA A 195 1.10 3.46 -27.52
CA ALA A 195 1.86 2.81 -26.46
C ALA A 195 2.88 1.87 -27.12
N VAL A 196 4.16 2.19 -26.99
CA VAL A 196 5.27 1.28 -27.30
C VAL A 196 6.29 1.49 -26.17
N GLY A 197 6.65 0.52 -25.33
CA GLY A 197 6.51 -0.93 -25.47
C GLY A 197 5.89 -1.60 -24.24
N SER A 198 4.96 -2.50 -24.52
CA SER A 198 5.01 -3.79 -23.86
C SER A 198 5.23 -4.79 -24.97
N ALA A 199 6.49 -5.04 -25.31
CA ALA A 199 6.88 -6.21 -26.08
C ALA A 199 6.76 -7.46 -25.19
N ALA A 200 5.61 -7.66 -24.54
CA ALA A 200 5.12 -9.00 -24.32
C ALA A 200 4.62 -9.45 -25.70
N GLY A 201 5.44 -10.25 -26.39
CA GLY A 201 5.18 -10.70 -27.75
C GLY A 201 3.73 -11.15 -27.91
N LYS A 202 2.92 -10.34 -28.59
CA LYS A 202 1.64 -10.78 -29.12
C LYS A 202 1.96 -11.71 -30.28
N GLN A 203 2.24 -12.97 -29.94
CA GLN A 203 2.16 -14.06 -30.90
C GLN A 203 0.79 -13.95 -31.59
N ALA A 204 0.78 -13.97 -32.91
CA ALA A 204 -0.45 -13.97 -33.67
C ALA A 204 -1.38 -15.07 -33.10
N PRO A 205 -2.67 -14.76 -32.86
CA PRO A 205 -3.59 -15.74 -32.31
C PRO A 205 -3.57 -16.99 -33.19
N LEU A 206 -3.17 -18.13 -32.62
CA LEU A 206 -3.21 -19.43 -33.29
C LEU A 206 -4.61 -19.65 -33.93
N PRO A 207 -4.68 -20.24 -35.13
CA PRO A 207 -5.96 -20.46 -35.81
C PRO A 207 -6.93 -21.26 -34.90
N PRO A 208 -8.25 -21.00 -34.98
CA PRO A 208 -9.23 -21.48 -34.01
C PRO A 208 -9.23 -23.01 -33.82
N ALA A 209 -8.92 -23.76 -34.88
CA ALA A 209 -8.79 -25.21 -34.83
C ALA A 209 -7.60 -25.70 -33.96
N LYS A 210 -6.46 -24.99 -33.99
CA LYS A 210 -5.31 -25.30 -33.12
C LYS A 210 -5.61 -24.92 -31.67
N ARG A 211 -6.27 -23.78 -31.44
CA ARG A 211 -6.72 -23.36 -30.09
C ARG A 211 -7.67 -24.36 -29.45
N ALA A 212 -8.66 -24.86 -30.20
CA ALA A 212 -9.60 -25.87 -29.71
C ALA A 212 -8.87 -27.17 -29.29
N ARG A 213 -7.86 -27.60 -30.05
CA ARG A 213 -7.09 -28.81 -29.74
C ARG A 213 -6.28 -28.69 -28.44
N TYR A 214 -5.65 -27.55 -28.19
CA TYR A 214 -4.92 -27.32 -26.93
C TYR A 214 -5.85 -27.11 -25.74
N LEU A 215 -7.01 -26.46 -25.93
CA LEU A 215 -8.01 -26.30 -24.88
C LEU A 215 -8.63 -27.65 -24.48
N LEU A 216 -8.94 -28.52 -25.46
CA LEU A 216 -9.48 -29.85 -25.19
C LEU A 216 -8.45 -30.74 -24.47
N ALA A 217 -7.19 -30.72 -24.90
CA ALA A 217 -6.12 -31.46 -24.23
C ALA A 217 -5.91 -30.97 -22.79
N GLY A 218 -5.87 -29.65 -22.58
CA GLY A 218 -5.75 -29.06 -21.24
C GLY A 218 -6.93 -29.39 -20.34
N PHE A 219 -8.16 -29.36 -20.88
CA PHE A 219 -9.37 -29.73 -20.16
C PHE A 219 -9.35 -31.21 -19.74
N ILE A 220 -8.94 -32.12 -20.62
CA ILE A 220 -8.84 -33.56 -20.28
C ILE A 220 -7.81 -33.78 -19.18
N VAL A 221 -6.63 -33.15 -19.25
CA VAL A 221 -5.60 -33.26 -18.21
C VAL A 221 -6.11 -32.73 -16.87
N LEU A 222 -6.74 -31.55 -16.86
CA LEU A 222 -7.32 -30.98 -15.64
C LEU A 222 -8.46 -31.84 -15.07
N LEU A 223 -9.31 -32.41 -15.93
CA LEU A 223 -10.38 -33.32 -15.51
C LEU A 223 -9.81 -34.58 -14.87
N LEU A 224 -8.76 -35.17 -15.44
CA LEU A 224 -8.10 -36.35 -14.87
C LEU A 224 -7.42 -36.04 -13.53
N ILE A 225 -6.76 -34.89 -13.42
CA ILE A 225 -6.19 -34.43 -12.14
C ILE A 225 -7.31 -34.24 -11.11
N PHE A 226 -8.41 -33.57 -11.49
CA PHE A 226 -9.55 -33.35 -10.61
C PHE A 226 -10.15 -34.68 -10.12
N LEU A 227 -10.39 -35.64 -11.02
CA LEU A 227 -10.91 -36.96 -10.68
C LEU A 227 -9.94 -37.74 -9.79
N ALA A 228 -8.63 -37.68 -10.06
CA ALA A 228 -7.62 -38.30 -9.21
C ALA A 228 -7.59 -37.68 -7.81
N THR A 229 -7.63 -36.35 -7.71
CA THR A 229 -7.71 -35.66 -6.41
C THR A 229 -8.99 -35.98 -5.68
N ALA A 230 -10.14 -35.98 -6.36
CA ALA A 230 -11.43 -36.32 -5.77
C ALA A 230 -11.42 -37.75 -5.20
N PHE A 231 -10.87 -38.70 -5.96
CA PHE A 231 -10.72 -40.09 -5.53
C PHE A 231 -9.79 -40.23 -4.32
N ILE A 232 -8.66 -39.52 -4.30
CA ILE A 232 -7.74 -39.52 -3.16
C ILE A 232 -8.40 -38.90 -1.91
N THR A 233 -9.23 -37.87 -2.08
CA THR A 233 -9.88 -37.19 -0.94
C THR A 233 -11.10 -37.93 -0.38
N GLN A 234 -11.67 -38.92 -1.09
CA GLN A 234 -12.82 -39.69 -0.58
C GLN A 234 -12.51 -40.48 0.69
N THR A 235 -11.25 -40.77 0.98
CA THR A 235 -10.83 -41.49 2.21
C THR A 235 -10.66 -40.58 3.42
N ALA A 236 -10.77 -39.26 3.26
CA ALA A 236 -10.58 -38.28 4.33
C ALA A 236 -11.89 -37.65 4.82
N VAL A 237 -13.02 -38.38 4.75
CA VAL A 237 -14.15 -38.07 5.64
C VAL A 237 -13.80 -38.63 7.01
N ASN A 238 -12.90 -37.94 7.70
CA ASN A 238 -12.76 -38.13 9.14
C ASN A 238 -14.13 -37.81 9.72
N GLN A 239 -14.80 -38.83 10.28
CA GLN A 239 -15.88 -38.59 11.22
C GLN A 239 -15.27 -37.77 12.36
N LEU A 240 -15.35 -36.45 12.27
CA LEU A 240 -15.07 -35.59 13.40
C LEU A 240 -15.98 -36.11 14.52
N PRO A 241 -15.44 -36.40 15.71
CA PRO A 241 -16.29 -36.78 16.83
C PRO A 241 -17.34 -35.68 16.99
N ALA A 242 -18.57 -36.08 17.27
CA ALA A 242 -19.62 -35.17 17.66
C ALA A 242 -19.04 -34.23 18.75
N GLN A 243 -19.05 -32.92 18.50
CA GLN A 243 -18.43 -31.92 19.36
C GLN A 243 -19.47 -30.88 19.70
N GLY A 244 -19.66 -30.68 21.00
CA GLY A 244 -20.44 -29.59 21.57
C GLY A 244 -19.52 -28.55 22.19
N GLN A 245 -20.04 -27.35 22.46
CA GLN A 245 -19.26 -26.28 23.05
C GLN A 245 -19.95 -25.70 24.27
N LEU A 246 -19.21 -25.57 25.38
CA LEU A 246 -19.62 -24.81 26.55
C LEU A 246 -18.96 -23.43 26.48
N ARG A 247 -19.77 -22.38 26.43
CA ARG A 247 -19.31 -20.99 26.42
C ARG A 247 -19.54 -20.35 27.79
N ILE A 248 -18.52 -19.68 28.31
CA ILE A 248 -18.55 -19.00 29.60
C ILE A 248 -18.35 -17.52 29.34
N VAL A 249 -19.37 -16.72 29.63
CA VAL A 249 -19.37 -15.29 29.40
C VAL A 249 -19.43 -14.56 30.74
N ILE A 250 -18.45 -13.71 30.98
CA ILE A 250 -18.41 -12.84 32.15
C ILE A 250 -18.48 -11.37 31.74
N ASN A 251 -19.36 -10.64 32.43
CA ASN A 251 -19.42 -9.20 32.47
C ASN A 251 -19.61 -8.82 33.93
N HIS A 252 -18.50 -8.56 34.64
CA HIS A 252 -18.50 -8.34 36.09
C HIS A 252 -17.41 -7.34 36.46
N ALA A 253 -17.60 -6.58 37.54
CA ALA A 253 -16.57 -5.72 38.09
C ALA A 253 -15.96 -6.35 39.35
N GLY A 254 -14.64 -6.58 39.34
CA GLY A 254 -13.91 -6.98 40.55
C GLY A 254 -14.00 -5.92 41.64
N GLU A 255 -13.74 -6.31 42.89
CA GLU A 255 -13.71 -5.38 44.02
C GLU A 255 -12.61 -4.32 43.85
N LEU A 256 -12.78 -3.16 44.48
CA LEU A 256 -11.79 -2.09 44.42
C LEU A 256 -10.60 -2.42 45.33
N VAL A 257 -9.38 -2.31 44.79
CA VAL A 257 -8.13 -2.61 45.50
C VAL A 257 -7.96 -1.69 46.73
N ASN A 258 -8.41 -0.45 46.63
CA ASN A 258 -8.33 0.58 47.67
C ASN A 258 -9.55 0.57 48.63
N SER A 259 -10.02 -0.61 49.05
CA SER A 259 -10.99 -0.72 50.14
C SER A 259 -10.32 -0.37 51.49
N LEU A 260 -11.12 0.01 52.50
CA LEU A 260 -10.65 0.42 53.85
C LEU A 260 -9.63 -0.55 54.47
N ASP A 261 -9.76 -1.84 54.18
CA ASP A 261 -8.90 -2.91 54.71
C ASP A 261 -7.50 -2.94 54.08
N ASN A 262 -7.28 -2.25 52.95
CA ASN A 262 -6.03 -2.27 52.18
C ASN A 262 -5.33 -0.90 52.07
N LEU A 263 -5.81 0.14 52.79
CA LEU A 263 -5.20 1.48 52.76
C LEU A 263 -4.00 1.59 53.70
N ASP A 264 -3.02 2.40 53.30
CA ASP A 264 -1.91 2.80 54.17
C ASP A 264 -2.48 3.54 55.41
N PRO A 265 -2.07 3.18 56.63
CA PRO A 265 -2.56 3.80 57.86
C PRO A 265 -2.41 5.32 57.91
N GLU A 266 -1.43 5.92 57.21
CA GLU A 266 -1.27 7.38 57.16
C GLU A 266 -2.34 8.06 56.27
N VAL A 267 -2.81 7.37 55.23
CA VAL A 267 -3.86 7.85 54.32
C VAL A 267 -5.24 7.61 54.93
N ALA A 268 -5.42 6.46 55.58
CA ALA A 268 -6.64 6.12 56.32
C ALA A 268 -6.95 7.15 57.42
N ALA A 269 -5.93 7.64 58.14
CA ALA A 269 -6.09 8.65 59.19
C ALA A 269 -6.53 10.05 58.69
N LYS A 270 -6.40 10.33 57.39
CA LYS A 270 -6.78 11.62 56.77
C LYS A 270 -8.20 11.60 56.19
N LEU A 271 -8.85 10.43 56.15
CA LEU A 271 -10.21 10.28 55.65
C LEU A 271 -11.24 10.70 56.74
N PRO A 272 -12.25 11.50 56.40
CA PRO A 272 -13.31 11.87 57.34
C PRO A 272 -14.09 10.63 57.83
N GLU A 273 -14.47 10.63 59.10
CA GLU A 273 -15.36 9.61 59.66
C GLU A 273 -16.68 9.60 58.86
N ASN A 274 -17.02 8.46 58.24
CA ASN A 274 -18.18 8.18 57.37
C ASN A 274 -18.02 8.40 55.85
N VAL A 275 -16.81 8.56 55.33
CA VAL A 275 -16.58 8.59 53.88
C VAL A 275 -15.99 7.27 53.42
N ASP A 276 -16.68 6.59 52.49
CA ASP A 276 -16.11 5.42 51.81
C ASP A 276 -14.92 5.85 50.94
N PRO A 277 -13.69 5.41 51.26
CA PRO A 277 -12.49 5.81 50.52
C PRO A 277 -12.55 5.40 49.04
N SER A 278 -13.30 4.34 48.73
CA SER A 278 -13.44 3.81 47.38
C SER A 278 -14.20 4.78 46.45
N LEU A 279 -15.11 5.59 47.00
CA LEU A 279 -15.87 6.62 46.28
C LEU A 279 -15.09 7.92 46.07
N VAL A 280 -14.11 8.22 46.92
CA VAL A 280 -13.36 9.49 46.89
C VAL A 280 -12.02 9.37 46.18
N LEU A 281 -11.31 8.27 46.36
CA LEU A 281 -9.98 8.07 45.76
C LEU A 281 -10.07 7.49 44.34
N GLY A 282 -11.18 6.79 44.02
CA GLY A 282 -11.18 5.86 42.91
C GLY A 282 -10.12 4.76 43.10
N GLY A 283 -10.13 3.73 42.26
CA GLY A 283 -9.16 2.65 42.43
C GLY A 283 -9.16 1.64 41.31
N GLU A 284 -7.99 1.05 41.09
CA GLU A 284 -7.86 -0.17 40.30
C GLU A 284 -8.75 -1.26 40.91
N ARG A 285 -9.36 -2.08 40.06
CA ARG A 285 -10.14 -3.24 40.49
C ARG A 285 -9.27 -4.49 40.48
N PHE A 286 -9.58 -5.43 41.36
CA PHE A 286 -8.95 -6.75 41.28
C PHE A 286 -9.30 -7.43 39.95
N PRO A 287 -8.34 -8.15 39.33
CA PRO A 287 -8.65 -9.01 38.20
C PRO A 287 -9.58 -10.13 38.66
N VAL A 288 -10.53 -10.50 37.81
CA VAL A 288 -11.44 -11.61 38.09
C VAL A 288 -10.79 -12.89 37.60
N ARG A 289 -10.60 -13.85 38.50
CA ARG A 289 -10.13 -15.18 38.13
C ARG A 289 -11.29 -16.15 38.12
N LEU A 290 -11.33 -17.00 37.10
CA LEU A 290 -12.32 -18.08 36.97
C LEU A 290 -11.61 -19.42 37.01
N ARG A 291 -12.21 -20.36 37.72
CA ARG A 291 -11.86 -21.78 37.70
C ARG A 291 -13.10 -22.57 37.32
N VAL A 292 -12.99 -23.36 36.27
CA VAL A 292 -14.08 -24.17 35.71
C VAL A 292 -13.67 -25.63 35.77
N THR A 293 -14.49 -26.41 36.44
CA THR A 293 -14.33 -27.85 36.53
C THR A 293 -15.48 -28.51 35.78
N VAL A 294 -15.16 -29.45 34.89
CA VAL A 294 -16.13 -30.25 34.14
C VAL A 294 -15.92 -31.72 34.51
N ASP A 295 -16.97 -32.38 34.97
CA ASP A 295 -16.96 -33.78 35.43
C ASP A 295 -15.88 -34.09 36.47
N GLY A 296 -15.53 -33.10 37.29
CA GLY A 296 -14.51 -33.21 38.34
C GLY A 296 -13.08 -32.90 37.88
N GLU A 297 -12.84 -32.67 36.60
CA GLU A 297 -11.55 -32.30 36.04
C GLU A 297 -11.45 -30.79 35.76
N LEU A 298 -10.29 -30.20 36.03
CA LEU A 298 -10.05 -28.78 35.75
C LEU A 298 -10.02 -28.54 34.24
N ALA A 299 -11.05 -27.87 33.72
CA ALA A 299 -11.20 -27.58 32.31
C ALA A 299 -10.63 -26.20 31.93
N LEU A 300 -10.70 -25.22 32.83
CA LEU A 300 -10.17 -23.87 32.61
C LEU A 300 -9.78 -23.22 33.96
N GLU A 301 -8.64 -22.56 34.00
CA GLU A 301 -8.28 -21.59 35.05
C GLU A 301 -7.65 -20.37 34.38
N ASP A 302 -8.31 -19.22 34.46
CA ASP A 302 -7.86 -18.00 33.77
C ASP A 302 -8.14 -16.73 34.59
N SER A 303 -7.47 -15.64 34.25
CA SER A 303 -7.49 -14.35 34.94
C SER A 303 -7.77 -13.19 33.99
N PHE A 304 -8.91 -12.54 34.17
CA PHE A 304 -9.37 -11.44 33.34
C PHE A 304 -9.06 -10.08 33.99
N ALA A 305 -8.37 -9.21 33.26
CA ALA A 305 -7.98 -7.88 33.77
C ALA A 305 -9.09 -6.84 33.58
N PRO A 306 -9.25 -5.88 34.52
CA PRO A 306 -10.22 -4.79 34.41
C PRO A 306 -9.95 -3.86 33.24
N GLY A 307 -11.03 -3.41 32.60
CA GLY A 307 -10.99 -2.48 31.49
C GLY A 307 -10.68 -1.03 31.91
N GLY A 308 -10.47 -0.17 30.91
CA GLY A 308 -10.23 1.26 31.08
C GLY A 308 -8.77 1.63 31.31
N LEU A 309 -8.42 2.89 31.01
CA LEU A 309 -7.03 3.39 31.05
C LEU A 309 -6.41 3.30 32.46
N ARG A 310 -7.24 3.41 33.50
CA ARG A 310 -6.85 3.36 34.91
C ARG A 310 -7.21 2.03 35.59
N ARG A 311 -7.68 1.01 34.85
CA ARG A 311 -8.10 -0.30 35.37
C ARG A 311 -9.26 -0.25 36.38
N GLU A 312 -10.16 0.71 36.19
CA GLU A 312 -11.32 0.96 37.07
C GLU A 312 -12.63 0.38 36.48
N GLY A 313 -12.58 -0.11 35.23
CA GLY A 313 -13.74 -0.55 34.45
C GLY A 313 -14.15 -2.01 34.69
N VAL A 314 -15.30 -2.37 34.12
CA VAL A 314 -15.82 -3.73 34.10
C VAL A 314 -14.88 -4.69 33.33
N ILE A 315 -14.97 -5.96 33.67
CA ILE A 315 -14.23 -7.05 33.04
C ILE A 315 -15.16 -7.79 32.10
N PHE A 316 -14.70 -7.98 30.87
CA PHE A 316 -15.37 -8.80 29.86
C PHE A 316 -14.49 -10.00 29.52
N GLY A 317 -15.05 -11.20 29.62
CA GLY A 317 -14.38 -12.46 29.26
C GLY A 317 -15.34 -13.38 28.53
N ASN A 318 -14.83 -14.11 27.54
CA ASN A 318 -15.59 -15.09 26.76
C ASN A 318 -14.69 -16.29 26.45
N GLU A 319 -14.89 -17.37 27.18
CA GLU A 319 -14.10 -18.59 27.05
C GLU A 319 -14.94 -19.74 26.50
N GLU A 320 -14.29 -20.58 25.72
CA GLU A 320 -14.93 -21.66 24.96
C GLU A 320 -14.25 -23.00 25.24
N ILE A 321 -15.01 -23.94 25.82
CA ILE A 321 -14.54 -25.28 26.18
C ILE A 321 -15.23 -26.29 25.28
N TRP A 322 -14.43 -27.09 24.55
CA TRP A 322 -14.94 -28.17 23.71
C TRP A 322 -15.25 -29.40 24.56
N LEU A 323 -16.48 -29.91 24.45
CA LEU A 323 -16.96 -31.07 25.21
C LEU A 323 -17.60 -32.08 24.26
N THR A 324 -17.69 -33.33 24.71
CA THR A 324 -18.54 -34.32 24.05
C THR A 324 -20.00 -33.90 24.17
N PRO A 325 -20.87 -34.19 23.19
CA PRO A 325 -22.30 -33.95 23.35
C PRO A 325 -22.88 -34.82 24.45
N GLY A 326 -23.61 -34.22 25.38
CA GLY A 326 -24.15 -34.91 26.55
C GLY A 326 -24.39 -33.99 27.75
N ALA A 327 -24.83 -34.59 28.86
CA ALA A 327 -24.95 -33.92 30.14
C ALA A 327 -23.60 -33.95 30.87
N HIS A 328 -23.13 -32.79 31.31
CA HIS A 328 -21.86 -32.60 31.99
C HIS A 328 -22.07 -31.91 33.34
N ASN A 329 -21.38 -32.36 34.38
CA ASN A 329 -21.39 -31.68 35.67
C ASN A 329 -20.38 -30.53 35.64
N VAL A 330 -20.89 -29.30 35.67
CA VAL A 330 -20.06 -28.10 35.59
C VAL A 330 -20.09 -27.35 36.92
N ALA A 331 -18.91 -27.01 37.42
CA ALA A 331 -18.75 -26.14 38.58
C ALA A 331 -17.84 -24.95 38.21
N ILE A 332 -18.27 -23.73 38.57
CA ILE A 332 -17.49 -22.51 38.35
C ILE A 332 -17.22 -21.86 39.70
N GLN A 333 -15.95 -21.57 39.96
CA GLN A 333 -15.50 -20.74 41.08
C GLN A 333 -14.92 -19.44 40.54
N MET A 334 -15.13 -18.35 41.29
CA MET A 334 -14.64 -17.03 40.95
C MET A 334 -13.87 -16.42 42.11
N MET A 335 -12.85 -15.63 41.79
CA MET A 335 -12.13 -14.79 42.75
C MET A 335 -12.10 -13.36 42.19
N ASP A 336 -12.73 -12.44 42.89
CA ASP A 336 -12.90 -11.04 42.52
C ASP A 336 -12.42 -10.04 43.60
N ASP A 337 -11.92 -10.55 44.73
CA ASP A 337 -11.37 -9.82 45.89
C ASP A 337 -9.84 -10.01 46.04
N GLY A 338 -9.23 -10.84 45.19
CA GLY A 338 -7.82 -11.25 45.24
C GLY A 338 -7.45 -12.20 46.39
N LYS A 339 -8.41 -12.68 47.19
CA LYS A 339 -8.18 -13.49 48.41
C LYS A 339 -8.97 -14.79 48.40
N THR A 340 -10.23 -14.78 47.98
CA THR A 340 -11.18 -15.87 48.22
C THR A 340 -11.75 -16.44 46.91
N TRP A 341 -11.73 -17.76 46.76
CA TRP A 341 -12.49 -18.45 45.72
C TRP A 341 -13.91 -18.73 46.22
N ARG A 342 -14.91 -18.15 45.57
CA ARG A 342 -16.34 -18.38 45.85
C ARG A 342 -17.00 -19.22 44.75
N PRO A 343 -17.86 -20.18 45.09
CA PRO A 343 -18.65 -20.91 44.09
C PRO A 343 -19.69 -19.97 43.47
N VAL A 344 -19.75 -19.92 42.14
CA VAL A 344 -20.67 -19.07 41.37
C VAL A 344 -21.52 -19.86 40.38
N PHE A 345 -21.27 -21.16 40.24
CA PHE A 345 -22.15 -22.10 39.55
C PHE A 345 -21.82 -23.52 40.01
N SER A 346 -22.84 -24.36 40.11
CA SER A 346 -22.69 -25.80 40.27
C SER A 346 -23.96 -26.47 39.77
N GLY A 347 -23.87 -27.25 38.69
CA GLY A 347 -25.04 -27.91 38.11
C GLY A 347 -24.70 -28.76 36.90
N GLU A 348 -25.70 -29.51 36.45
CA GLU A 348 -25.63 -30.27 35.21
C GLU A 348 -25.97 -29.34 34.03
N VAL A 349 -25.11 -29.33 33.00
CA VAL A 349 -25.32 -28.57 31.76
C VAL A 349 -25.39 -29.55 30.60
N THR A 350 -26.46 -29.48 29.81
CA THR A 350 -26.60 -30.30 28.62
C THR A 350 -25.98 -29.58 27.43
N VAL A 351 -24.99 -30.21 26.80
CA VAL A 351 -24.31 -29.69 25.60
C VAL A 351 -24.78 -30.48 24.38
N PRO A 352 -25.58 -29.90 23.47
CA PRO A 352 -26.05 -30.60 22.28
C PRO A 352 -24.96 -30.72 21.21
N ASP A 353 -25.11 -31.71 20.33
CA ASP A 353 -24.19 -31.92 19.21
C ASP A 353 -24.19 -30.74 18.23
N GLY A 354 -23.00 -30.23 17.92
CA GLY A 354 -22.80 -29.08 17.03
C GLY A 354 -23.42 -27.77 17.51
N ARG A 355 -23.80 -27.66 18.80
CA ARG A 355 -24.38 -26.44 19.40
C ARG A 355 -23.55 -25.94 20.58
N VAL A 356 -23.82 -24.68 20.94
CA VAL A 356 -23.17 -23.97 22.04
C VAL A 356 -24.16 -23.83 23.19
N SER A 357 -23.82 -24.35 24.36
CA SER A 357 -24.51 -24.06 25.63
C SER A 357 -23.76 -22.93 26.33
N SER A 358 -24.47 -21.87 26.74
CA SER A 358 -23.85 -20.67 27.30
C SER A 358 -24.20 -20.46 28.77
N LEU A 359 -23.17 -20.30 29.60
CA LEU A 359 -23.28 -19.84 30.98
C LEU A 359 -22.87 -18.36 31.02
N ILE A 360 -23.78 -17.49 31.46
CA ILE A 360 -23.55 -16.04 31.52
C ILE A 360 -23.64 -15.59 32.97
N TYR A 361 -22.65 -14.82 33.43
CA TYR A 361 -22.67 -14.26 34.78
C TYR A 361 -23.80 -13.22 34.93
N ASP A 362 -24.66 -13.41 35.92
CA ASP A 362 -25.73 -12.48 36.30
C ASP A 362 -25.31 -11.72 37.57
N GLU A 363 -25.07 -10.42 37.45
CA GLU A 363 -24.65 -9.58 38.58
C GLU A 363 -25.71 -9.48 39.69
N VAL A 364 -27.00 -9.59 39.37
CA VAL A 364 -28.09 -9.49 40.35
C VAL A 364 -28.15 -10.75 41.20
N GLN A 365 -27.93 -11.91 40.59
CA GLN A 365 -27.92 -13.19 41.29
C GLN A 365 -26.54 -13.53 41.88
N GLY A 366 -25.48 -12.86 41.42
CA GLY A 366 -24.09 -13.14 41.82
C GLY A 366 -23.60 -14.51 41.37
N MET A 367 -24.25 -15.12 40.37
CA MET A 367 -24.02 -16.48 39.89
C MET A 367 -24.11 -16.55 38.36
N PHE A 368 -23.52 -17.58 37.75
CA PHE A 368 -23.77 -17.86 36.33
C PHE A 368 -25.14 -18.49 36.16
N VAL A 369 -25.83 -18.07 35.11
CA VAL A 369 -27.12 -18.65 34.69
C VAL A 369 -26.96 -19.28 33.32
N GLU A 370 -27.55 -20.45 33.15
CA GLU A 370 -27.64 -21.08 31.84
C GLU A 370 -28.63 -20.32 30.98
N LYS A 371 -28.16 -19.85 29.82
CA LYS A 371 -29.00 -19.22 28.82
C LYS A 371 -29.07 -20.14 27.61
N SER A 372 -30.18 -20.86 27.50
CA SER A 372 -30.53 -21.58 26.28
C SER A 372 -30.84 -20.54 25.20
N ASN A 373 -30.04 -20.54 24.13
CA ASN A 373 -30.26 -19.69 22.97
C ASN A 373 -31.13 -20.40 21.94
#